data_AF-R5E645-F1
#
_entry.id   AF-R5E645-F1
#
_cell.length_a   1.000
_cell.length_b   1.000
_cell.length_c   1.000
_cell.angle_alpha   90.00
_cell.angle_beta   90.00
_cell.angle_gamma   90.00
#
_symmetry.space_group_name_H-M   'P 1'
#
loop_
_entity.id
_entity.type
_entity.pdbx_description
1 polymer ?
#
loop_
_entity_poly.entity_id
_entity_poly.type
_entity_poly.pdbx_seq_one_letter_code
_entity_poly.pdbx_strand_id
1 'polypeptide(L)'
;MKHFFKSHVIVISIFAFLFGCFLYPNHANAKSYQIQDNYYGNSCSVVISKNKVYYSITETGKIFCYDIKTKKTKTIAKSKGNGFYNLRKKGNYLYAVYDKYTGSDGSNNSIVRVSIKTGKKTVLAKGNNFVLTGKKIYYTKTKRVKSGDYEYDKPLGTYSMTFSGKKQKREKAVKLNANRDEQSVIQTSKGSLFTKGYTKRNFYLSQSLNYTAPNGTTTVIYDIASDPNAPSYASLNYYTLQGNYIVYKKSVKDNKTGTKNQLVLVKKNGTDARVIYSRTAVSGW
;
A
#
# COMPACT_ATOMS: atom_id res chain seq x y z
N MET A 1 2.70 -32.45 62.67
CA MET A 1 2.30 -31.14 62.10
C MET A 1 3.27 -30.56 61.06
N LYS A 2 4.61 -30.67 61.19
CA LYS A 2 5.56 -30.06 60.21
C LYS A 2 5.56 -30.69 58.80
N HIS A 3 5.21 -31.96 58.64
CA HIS A 3 5.12 -32.62 57.33
C HIS A 3 3.84 -32.29 56.54
N PHE A 4 2.76 -31.89 57.23
CA PHE A 4 1.49 -31.57 56.59
C PHE A 4 1.58 -30.25 55.81
N PHE A 5 2.24 -29.23 56.37
CA PHE A 5 2.38 -27.92 55.72
C PHE A 5 3.30 -27.93 54.49
N LYS A 6 4.35 -28.76 54.45
CA LYS A 6 5.25 -28.82 53.28
C LYS A 6 4.58 -29.37 52.02
N SER A 7 3.70 -30.37 52.17
CA SER A 7 3.01 -30.98 51.03
C SER A 7 1.91 -30.07 50.45
N HIS A 8 1.27 -29.25 51.29
CA HIS A 8 0.18 -28.36 50.85
C HIS A 8 0.72 -27.09 50.18
N VAL A 9 1.89 -26.58 50.60
CA VAL A 9 2.55 -25.45 49.93
C VAL A 9 2.96 -25.83 48.51
N ILE A 10 3.48 -27.04 48.28
CA ILE A 10 3.85 -27.52 46.94
C ILE A 10 2.61 -27.66 46.04
N VAL A 11 1.50 -28.19 46.55
CA VAL A 11 0.26 -28.34 45.78
C VAL A 11 -0.37 -26.98 45.45
N ILE A 12 -0.36 -26.01 46.38
CA ILE A 12 -0.85 -24.65 46.16
C ILE A 12 0.03 -23.90 45.16
N SER A 13 1.37 -24.08 45.20
CA SER A 13 2.28 -23.47 44.23
C SER A 13 2.10 -24.04 42.82
N ILE A 14 1.85 -25.34 42.68
CA ILE A 14 1.57 -25.97 41.37
C ILE A 14 0.20 -25.53 40.83
N PHE A 15 -0.83 -25.41 41.69
CA PHE A 15 -2.13 -24.90 41.30
C PHE A 15 -2.10 -23.42 40.89
N ALA A 16 -1.31 -22.59 41.58
CA ALA A 16 -1.10 -21.19 41.21
C ALA A 16 -0.34 -21.03 39.88
N PHE A 17 0.61 -21.92 39.59
CA PHE A 17 1.32 -21.95 38.31
C PHE A 17 0.41 -22.40 37.16
N LEU A 18 -0.46 -23.40 37.39
CA LEU A 18 -1.44 -23.86 36.42
C LEU A 18 -2.55 -22.82 36.18
N PHE A 19 -3.12 -22.20 37.22
CA PHE A 19 -4.12 -21.13 37.04
C PHE A 19 -3.54 -19.85 36.44
N GLY A 20 -2.27 -19.51 36.73
CA GLY A 20 -1.57 -18.43 36.06
C GLY A 20 -1.40 -18.66 34.55
N CYS A 21 -1.27 -19.93 34.12
CA CYS A 21 -1.25 -20.30 32.70
C CYS A 21 -2.64 -20.34 32.05
N PHE A 22 -3.74 -20.46 32.82
CA PHE A 22 -5.11 -20.48 32.28
C PHE A 22 -5.81 -19.10 32.30
N LEU A 23 -5.37 -18.14 33.13
CA LEU A 23 -6.02 -16.83 33.26
C LEU A 23 -5.45 -15.72 32.36
N TYR A 24 -4.38 -16.00 31.62
CA TYR A 24 -4.05 -15.24 30.42
C TYR A 24 -4.44 -16.09 29.22
N PRO A 25 -5.61 -15.90 28.60
CA PRO A 25 -5.68 -16.15 27.18
C PRO A 25 -4.49 -15.41 26.59
N ASN A 26 -3.53 -16.15 26.04
CA ASN A 26 -2.52 -15.63 25.15
C ASN A 26 -3.29 -14.99 23.99
N HIS A 27 -3.75 -13.76 24.18
CA HIS A 27 -3.94 -12.80 23.13
C HIS A 27 -2.54 -12.55 22.59
N ALA A 28 -2.02 -13.52 21.85
CA ALA A 28 -0.82 -13.38 21.05
C ALA A 28 -1.08 -12.12 20.23
N ASN A 29 -0.43 -11.04 20.63
CA ASN A 29 -0.76 -9.71 20.18
C ASN A 29 -0.64 -9.72 18.66
N ALA A 30 -1.79 -9.66 17.97
CA ALA A 30 -1.84 -10.00 16.55
C ALA A 30 -0.92 -9.02 15.80
N LYS A 31 0.09 -9.56 15.08
CA LYS A 31 1.01 -8.72 14.32
C LYS A 31 0.21 -8.01 13.24
N SER A 32 0.20 -6.68 13.30
CA SER A 32 -0.55 -5.86 12.35
C SER A 32 0.41 -5.18 11.39
N TYR A 33 0.18 -5.34 10.09
CA TYR A 33 0.98 -4.69 9.06
C TYR A 33 0.13 -3.72 8.25
N GLN A 34 0.57 -2.46 8.17
CA GLN A 34 -0.04 -1.44 7.34
C GLN A 34 0.41 -1.59 5.88
N ILE A 35 -0.55 -1.57 4.96
CA ILE A 35 -0.29 -1.56 3.53
C ILE A 35 -0.28 -0.10 3.08
N GLN A 36 0.89 0.41 2.67
CA GLN A 36 1.12 1.83 2.40
C GLN A 36 0.27 2.46 1.27
N ASP A 37 -0.40 1.66 0.42
CA ASP A 37 -0.93 2.14 -0.87
C ASP A 37 -2.45 2.08 -1.04
N ASN A 38 -3.23 1.56 -0.08
CA ASN A 38 -4.67 1.44 -0.33
C ASN A 38 -5.42 2.71 0.05
N TYR A 39 -5.55 3.57 -0.95
CA TYR A 39 -6.61 4.55 -1.04
C TYR A 39 -7.81 3.91 -1.74
N TYR A 40 -9.00 4.06 -1.16
CA TYR A 40 -10.26 3.68 -1.81
C TYR A 40 -10.27 4.31 -3.22
N GLY A 41 -10.36 3.47 -4.26
CA GLY A 41 -10.60 3.91 -5.64
C GLY A 41 -9.44 4.48 -6.46
N ASN A 42 -8.15 4.46 -6.04
CA ASN A 42 -7.09 5.15 -6.81
C ASN A 42 -6.05 4.25 -7.53
N SER A 43 -6.29 4.10 -8.84
CA SER A 43 -5.43 4.19 -10.05
C SER A 43 -3.89 4.09 -10.02
N CYS A 44 -3.15 4.19 -8.91
CA CYS A 44 -1.69 4.17 -8.95
C CYS A 44 -1.01 3.58 -7.71
N SER A 45 0.21 3.07 -7.88
CA SER A 45 1.05 2.59 -6.78
C SER A 45 2.52 2.77 -7.11
N VAL A 46 3.35 3.05 -6.11
CA VAL A 46 4.74 3.50 -6.30
C VAL A 46 5.69 2.83 -5.31
N VAL A 47 6.86 2.44 -5.80
CA VAL A 47 8.00 2.04 -4.98
C VAL A 47 9.29 2.69 -5.48
N ILE A 48 10.04 3.28 -4.55
CA ILE A 48 11.30 3.97 -4.82
C ILE A 48 12.45 3.11 -4.30
N SER A 49 13.44 2.87 -5.15
CA SER A 49 14.62 2.08 -4.79
C SER A 49 15.84 2.65 -5.48
N LYS A 50 16.77 3.21 -4.69
CA LYS A 50 17.93 3.95 -5.19
C LYS A 50 17.44 5.09 -6.11
N ASN A 51 17.96 5.17 -7.33
CA ASN A 51 17.61 6.21 -8.31
C ASN A 51 16.47 5.80 -9.25
N LYS A 52 15.64 4.83 -8.86
CA LYS A 52 14.55 4.31 -9.69
C LYS A 52 13.22 4.46 -8.96
N VAL A 53 12.23 5.00 -9.66
CA VAL A 53 10.83 5.03 -9.24
C VAL A 53 10.08 4.03 -10.12
N TYR A 54 9.62 2.94 -9.51
CA TYR A 54 8.73 2.00 -10.18
C TYR A 54 7.31 2.36 -9.81
N TYR A 55 6.43 2.46 -10.80
CA TYR A 55 5.04 2.82 -10.56
C TYR A 55 4.13 2.11 -11.53
N SER A 56 2.91 1.84 -11.10
CA SER A 56 1.83 1.35 -11.95
C SER A 56 0.73 2.37 -11.99
N ILE A 57 0.06 2.41 -13.14
CA ILE A 57 -1.19 3.13 -13.32
C ILE A 57 -2.20 2.07 -13.74
N THR A 58 -3.19 1.81 -12.90
CA THR A 58 -4.11 0.67 -12.99
C THR A 58 -4.78 0.59 -14.37
N GLU A 59 -5.25 1.72 -14.87
CA GLU A 59 -5.94 1.90 -16.16
C GLU A 59 -5.03 1.72 -17.37
N THR A 60 -3.71 1.62 -17.17
CA THR A 60 -2.77 1.36 -18.26
C THR A 60 -2.43 -0.12 -18.40
N GLY A 61 -2.68 -0.93 -17.36
CA GLY A 61 -2.18 -2.30 -17.29
C GLY A 61 -0.66 -2.40 -17.41
N LYS A 62 0.07 -1.35 -17.01
CA LYS A 62 1.53 -1.27 -17.15
C LYS A 62 2.21 -0.98 -15.81
N ILE A 63 3.44 -1.47 -15.71
CA ILE A 63 4.42 -1.05 -14.72
C ILE A 63 5.50 -0.25 -15.46
N PHE A 64 5.77 0.95 -14.98
CA PHE A 64 6.80 1.84 -15.48
C PHE A 64 7.99 1.88 -14.53
N CYS A 65 9.13 2.33 -15.05
CA CYS A 65 10.33 2.65 -14.30
C CYS A 65 10.86 3.99 -14.79
N TYR A 66 10.81 4.99 -13.91
CA TYR A 66 11.44 6.28 -14.11
C TYR A 66 12.82 6.27 -13.44
N ASP A 67 13.85 6.67 -14.19
CA ASP A 67 15.20 6.90 -13.68
C ASP A 67 15.37 8.35 -13.25
N ILE A 68 15.67 8.57 -11.98
CA ILE A 68 15.80 9.90 -11.39
C ILE A 68 17.02 10.65 -11.96
N LYS A 69 18.11 9.94 -12.28
CA LYS A 69 19.33 10.56 -12.82
C LYS A 69 19.17 10.91 -14.29
N THR A 70 18.73 9.96 -15.10
CA THR A 70 18.63 10.15 -16.56
C THR A 70 17.32 10.81 -16.99
N LYS A 71 16.35 10.94 -16.09
CA LYS A 71 15.01 11.48 -16.32
C LYS A 71 14.22 10.72 -17.40
N LYS A 72 14.60 9.48 -17.70
CA LYS A 72 13.95 8.62 -18.70
C LYS A 72 12.98 7.65 -18.04
N THR A 73 11.82 7.48 -18.68
CA THR A 73 10.82 6.45 -18.32
C THR A 73 10.90 5.29 -19.30
N LYS A 74 10.81 4.06 -18.79
CA LYS A 74 10.58 2.87 -19.60
C LYS A 74 9.45 2.02 -19.04
N THR A 75 8.80 1.25 -19.91
CA THR A 75 7.84 0.22 -19.49
C THR A 75 8.61 -1.02 -19.05
N ILE A 76 8.28 -1.55 -17.87
CA ILE A 76 8.83 -2.80 -17.33
C ILE A 76 7.94 -3.99 -17.69
N ALA A 77 6.62 -3.83 -17.56
CA ALA A 77 5.66 -4.88 -17.87
C ALA A 77 4.36 -4.30 -18.41
N LYS A 78 3.66 -5.12 -19.21
CA LYS A 78 2.33 -4.84 -19.77
C LYS A 78 1.45 -6.08 -19.59
N SER A 79 0.17 -5.89 -19.29
CA SER A 79 -0.85 -6.93 -19.26
C SER A 79 -1.97 -6.67 -20.26
N LYS A 80 -2.70 -7.73 -20.62
CA LYS A 80 -3.95 -7.63 -21.39
C LYS A 80 -5.17 -7.26 -20.52
N GLY A 81 -5.11 -7.48 -19.20
CA GLY A 81 -6.13 -7.02 -18.25
C GLY A 81 -5.75 -5.69 -17.58
N ASN A 82 -6.67 -5.14 -16.81
CA ASN A 82 -6.52 -3.85 -16.16
C ASN A 82 -5.77 -4.00 -14.82
N GLY A 83 -4.55 -3.47 -14.79
CA GLY A 83 -3.92 -2.96 -13.58
C GLY A 83 -2.97 -3.86 -12.80
N PHE A 84 -1.90 -3.22 -12.35
CA PHE A 84 -1.09 -3.65 -11.23
C PHE A 84 -1.31 -2.63 -10.11
N TYR A 85 -1.45 -3.06 -8.87
CA TYR A 85 -1.55 -2.18 -7.72
C TYR A 85 -0.82 -2.76 -6.50
N ASN A 86 -0.63 -1.94 -5.46
CA ASN A 86 0.13 -2.30 -4.26
C ASN A 86 1.55 -2.84 -4.59
N LEU A 87 2.30 -2.09 -5.40
CA LEU A 87 3.66 -2.40 -5.82
C LEU A 87 4.64 -2.42 -4.64
N ARG A 88 5.46 -3.47 -4.60
CA ARG A 88 6.60 -3.59 -3.67
C ARG A 88 7.82 -4.10 -4.42
N LYS A 89 9.02 -3.78 -3.95
CA LYS A 89 10.26 -4.28 -4.54
C LYS A 89 11.03 -5.15 -3.56
N LYS A 90 11.54 -6.29 -4.03
CA LYS A 90 12.52 -7.10 -3.29
C LYS A 90 13.50 -7.72 -4.28
N GLY A 91 14.79 -7.42 -4.11
CA GLY A 91 15.84 -7.86 -5.02
C GLY A 91 15.58 -7.41 -6.45
N ASN A 92 15.61 -8.36 -7.38
CA ASN A 92 15.41 -8.16 -8.83
C ASN A 92 13.95 -8.28 -9.29
N TYR A 93 13.00 -8.29 -8.33
CA TYR A 93 11.58 -8.45 -8.62
C TYR A 93 10.75 -7.31 -8.04
N LEU A 94 9.70 -6.96 -8.78
CA LEU A 94 8.55 -6.23 -8.28
C LEU A 94 7.46 -7.23 -7.91
N TYR A 95 6.73 -6.96 -6.85
CA TYR A 95 5.57 -7.70 -6.41
C TYR A 95 4.38 -6.75 -6.52
N ALA A 96 3.24 -7.27 -6.94
CA ALA A 96 2.03 -6.48 -7.08
C ALA A 96 0.82 -7.38 -6.87
N VAL A 97 -0.33 -6.76 -6.63
CA VAL A 97 -1.61 -7.39 -6.94
C VAL A 97 -1.89 -7.11 -8.41
N TYR A 98 -2.25 -8.16 -9.14
CA TYR A 98 -2.73 -8.10 -10.51
C TYR A 98 -4.19 -8.49 -10.51
N ASP A 99 -5.03 -7.67 -11.11
CA ASP A 99 -6.43 -7.97 -11.32
C ASP A 99 -6.71 -8.09 -12.82
N LYS A 100 -7.48 -9.11 -13.17
CA LYS A 100 -7.88 -9.32 -14.56
C LYS A 100 -9.03 -8.38 -14.96
N TYR A 101 -9.86 -7.97 -14.00
CA TYR A 101 -11.15 -7.32 -14.23
C TYR A 101 -11.22 -5.87 -13.74
N THR A 102 -10.12 -5.24 -13.31
CA THR A 102 -10.18 -3.87 -12.75
C THR A 102 -10.92 -2.89 -13.66
N GLY A 103 -11.78 -2.04 -13.09
CA GLY A 103 -12.64 -1.13 -13.87
C GLY A 103 -13.93 -1.79 -14.38
N SER A 104 -14.30 -2.94 -13.81
CA SER A 104 -15.62 -3.56 -13.90
C SER A 104 -16.09 -3.96 -12.50
N ASP A 105 -17.33 -4.42 -12.38
CA ASP A 105 -17.88 -4.96 -11.12
C ASP A 105 -17.29 -6.32 -10.72
N GLY A 106 -16.43 -6.90 -11.58
CA GLY A 106 -15.72 -8.15 -11.36
C GLY A 106 -14.38 -7.97 -10.65
N SER A 107 -13.96 -8.96 -9.85
CA SER A 107 -12.58 -9.03 -9.34
C SER A 107 -11.95 -10.41 -9.49
N ASN A 108 -10.68 -10.44 -9.87
CA ASN A 108 -9.91 -11.68 -9.99
C ASN A 108 -8.44 -11.44 -9.67
N ASN A 109 -8.22 -11.12 -8.41
CA ASN A 109 -6.94 -10.70 -7.86
C ASN A 109 -5.98 -11.87 -7.71
N SER A 110 -4.73 -11.60 -8.02
CA SER A 110 -3.63 -12.51 -7.79
C SER A 110 -2.40 -11.75 -7.34
N ILE A 111 -1.69 -12.30 -6.36
CA ILE A 111 -0.35 -11.82 -6.02
C ILE A 111 0.60 -12.30 -7.12
N VAL A 112 1.30 -11.36 -7.73
CA VAL A 112 2.26 -11.64 -8.81
C VAL A 112 3.64 -11.11 -8.45
N ARG A 113 4.67 -11.73 -9.04
CA ARG A 113 6.00 -11.13 -9.15
C ARG A 113 6.32 -10.84 -10.60
N VAL A 114 7.08 -9.78 -10.85
CA VAL A 114 7.51 -9.32 -12.15
C VAL A 114 9.02 -9.15 -12.12
N SER A 115 9.72 -9.83 -13.03
CA SER A 115 11.16 -9.66 -13.23
C SER A 115 11.45 -8.24 -13.71
N ILE A 116 12.31 -7.50 -13.00
CA ILE A 116 12.71 -6.15 -13.42
C ILE A 116 13.51 -6.19 -14.73
N LYS A 117 14.29 -7.27 -14.96
CA LYS A 117 15.13 -7.43 -16.15
C LYS A 117 14.30 -7.74 -17.39
N THR A 118 13.35 -8.66 -17.27
CA THR A 118 12.65 -9.25 -18.43
C THR A 118 11.19 -8.85 -18.55
N GLY A 119 10.62 -8.19 -17.53
CA GLY A 119 9.19 -7.91 -17.48
C GLY A 119 8.29 -9.13 -17.28
N LYS A 120 8.88 -10.35 -17.20
CA LYS A 120 8.12 -11.60 -17.07
C LYS A 120 7.34 -11.61 -15.76
N LYS A 121 6.02 -11.71 -15.88
CA LYS A 121 5.06 -11.88 -14.78
C LYS A 121 4.96 -13.36 -14.39
N THR A 122 4.92 -13.64 -13.10
CA THR A 122 4.65 -14.96 -12.53
C THR A 122 3.57 -14.81 -11.46
N VAL A 123 2.50 -15.59 -11.58
CA VAL A 123 1.45 -15.67 -10.56
C VAL A 123 1.96 -16.51 -9.39
N LEU A 124 1.81 -15.99 -8.17
CA LEU A 124 2.26 -16.67 -6.95
C LEU A 124 1.09 -17.28 -6.17
N ALA A 125 -0.02 -16.57 -6.06
CA ALA A 125 -1.21 -17.04 -5.36
C ALA A 125 -2.45 -16.22 -5.77
N LYS A 126 -3.64 -16.79 -5.58
CA LYS A 126 -4.89 -16.04 -5.50
C LYS A 126 -4.94 -15.24 -4.21
N GLY A 127 -5.19 -13.95 -4.32
CA GLY A 127 -5.20 -13.05 -3.19
C GLY A 127 -5.04 -11.59 -3.57
N ASN A 128 -5.32 -10.74 -2.59
CA ASN A 128 -5.11 -9.31 -2.64
C ASN A 128 -4.31 -8.87 -1.41
N ASN A 129 -4.09 -7.56 -1.24
CA ASN A 129 -3.57 -6.93 -0.03
C ASN A 129 -2.38 -7.67 0.59
N PHE A 130 -1.16 -7.32 0.18
CA PHE A 130 0.05 -7.99 0.69
C PHE A 130 1.08 -7.02 1.25
N VAL A 131 1.97 -7.57 2.09
CA VAL A 131 3.17 -6.93 2.60
C VAL A 131 4.38 -7.86 2.45
N LEU A 132 5.55 -7.27 2.23
CA LEU A 132 6.83 -7.98 2.23
C LEU A 132 7.53 -7.70 3.55
N THR A 133 7.73 -8.72 4.38
CA THR A 133 8.45 -8.56 5.66
C THR A 133 9.27 -9.80 6.00
N GLY A 134 10.49 -9.57 6.49
CA GLY A 134 11.50 -10.61 6.66
C GLY A 134 11.76 -11.38 5.35
N LYS A 135 11.56 -12.71 5.42
CA LYS A 135 11.74 -13.65 4.29
C LYS A 135 10.41 -14.09 3.65
N LYS A 136 9.29 -13.42 3.98
CA LYS A 136 7.94 -13.84 3.60
C LYS A 136 7.14 -12.73 2.94
N ILE A 137 6.14 -13.16 2.18
CA ILE A 137 5.00 -12.38 1.73
C ILE A 137 3.85 -12.76 2.66
N TYR A 138 3.22 -11.79 3.31
CA TYR A 138 1.92 -11.99 3.98
C TYR A 138 0.86 -11.35 3.11
N TYR A 139 -0.25 -12.06 2.88
CA TYR A 139 -1.29 -11.64 1.96
C TYR A 139 -2.66 -12.16 2.39
N THR A 140 -3.72 -11.50 1.94
CA THR A 140 -5.07 -12.02 2.08
C THR A 140 -5.33 -13.01 0.96
N LYS A 141 -5.50 -14.30 1.30
CA LYS A 141 -5.84 -15.33 0.31
C LYS A 141 -7.31 -15.17 -0.08
N THR A 142 -7.61 -15.31 -1.36
CA THR A 142 -8.98 -15.21 -1.88
C THR A 142 -9.38 -16.47 -2.64
N LYS A 143 -10.69 -16.69 -2.75
CA LYS A 143 -11.32 -17.64 -3.67
C LYS A 143 -12.28 -16.84 -4.56
N ARG A 144 -12.15 -17.01 -5.88
CA ARG A 144 -13.12 -16.44 -6.83
C ARG A 144 -14.47 -17.14 -6.63
N VAL A 145 -15.51 -16.35 -6.50
CA VAL A 145 -16.91 -16.78 -6.38
C VAL A 145 -17.66 -16.13 -7.54
N LYS A 146 -18.46 -16.94 -8.24
CA LYS A 146 -19.42 -16.45 -9.23
C LYS A 146 -20.82 -16.64 -8.65
N SER A 147 -21.63 -15.59 -8.66
CA SER A 147 -23.01 -15.58 -8.15
C SER A 147 -23.88 -14.80 -9.12
N GLY A 148 -24.60 -15.49 -9.99
CA GLY A 148 -25.25 -14.88 -11.15
C GLY A 148 -24.22 -14.23 -12.08
N ASP A 149 -24.45 -12.96 -12.42
CA ASP A 149 -23.56 -12.14 -13.25
C ASP A 149 -22.41 -11.50 -12.47
N TYR A 150 -22.43 -11.60 -11.14
CA TYR A 150 -21.39 -11.03 -10.28
C TYR A 150 -20.25 -12.02 -10.07
N GLU A 151 -19.02 -11.52 -10.22
CA GLU A 151 -17.81 -12.27 -9.91
C GLU A 151 -16.95 -11.51 -8.90
N TYR A 152 -16.68 -12.11 -7.75
CA TYR A 152 -15.91 -11.45 -6.71
C TYR A 152 -14.92 -12.39 -6.02
N ASP A 153 -13.90 -11.79 -5.41
CA ASP A 153 -12.94 -12.49 -4.57
C ASP A 153 -13.41 -12.56 -3.12
N LYS A 154 -13.82 -13.75 -2.66
CA LYS A 154 -14.11 -14.01 -1.25
C LYS A 154 -12.82 -14.18 -0.44
N PRO A 155 -12.56 -13.40 0.61
CA PRO A 155 -11.38 -13.58 1.45
C PRO A 155 -11.47 -14.87 2.30
N LEU A 156 -10.35 -15.59 2.40
CA LEU A 156 -10.18 -16.81 3.20
C LEU A 156 -9.32 -16.59 4.46
N GLY A 157 -8.86 -15.35 4.67
CA GLY A 157 -7.98 -14.93 5.76
C GLY A 157 -6.53 -14.67 5.33
N THR A 158 -5.70 -14.33 6.31
CA THR A 158 -4.29 -14.02 6.11
C THR A 158 -3.46 -15.30 5.94
N TYR A 159 -2.63 -15.32 4.91
CA TYR A 159 -1.66 -16.37 4.63
C TYR A 159 -0.26 -15.77 4.50
N SER A 160 0.76 -16.61 4.65
CA SER A 160 2.12 -16.28 4.26
C SER A 160 2.66 -17.25 3.22
N MET A 161 3.67 -16.81 2.46
CA MET A 161 4.44 -17.62 1.54
C MET A 161 5.87 -17.08 1.42
N THR A 162 6.77 -17.89 0.86
CA THR A 162 8.09 -17.42 0.43
C THR A 162 7.99 -16.49 -0.79
N PHE A 163 9.04 -15.74 -1.09
CA PHE A 163 9.10 -14.88 -2.28
C PHE A 163 9.00 -15.61 -3.63
N SER A 164 9.11 -16.94 -3.65
CA SER A 164 8.86 -17.78 -4.82
C SER A 164 7.43 -18.32 -4.91
N GLY A 165 6.57 -18.03 -3.92
CA GLY A 165 5.20 -18.54 -3.85
C GLY A 165 5.06 -19.89 -3.14
N LYS A 166 6.19 -20.52 -2.77
CA LYS A 166 6.21 -21.81 -2.04
C LYS A 166 5.89 -21.63 -0.55
N LYS A 167 5.52 -22.73 0.11
CA LYS A 167 5.23 -22.82 1.56
C LYS A 167 4.08 -21.89 1.99
N GLN A 168 2.95 -21.97 1.30
CA GLN A 168 1.75 -21.23 1.69
C GLN A 168 1.22 -21.76 3.03
N LYS A 169 1.02 -20.88 4.01
CA LYS A 169 0.53 -21.22 5.35
C LYS A 169 -0.48 -20.19 5.82
N ARG A 170 -1.56 -20.61 6.49
CA ARG A 170 -2.52 -19.70 7.13
C ARG A 170 -1.91 -19.10 8.40
N GLU A 171 -2.02 -17.79 8.57
CA GLU A 171 -1.41 -17.02 9.68
C GLU A 171 -2.53 -16.38 10.52
N LYS A 172 -3.06 -17.10 11.51
CA LYS A 172 -4.21 -16.66 12.32
C LYS A 172 -3.90 -15.41 13.17
N ALA A 173 -2.65 -15.23 13.58
CA ALA A 173 -2.20 -14.12 14.43
C ALA A 173 -1.63 -12.93 13.63
N VAL A 174 -1.96 -12.81 12.34
CA VAL A 174 -1.52 -11.69 11.49
C VAL A 174 -2.73 -10.98 10.90
N LYS A 175 -2.79 -9.66 11.12
CA LYS A 175 -3.78 -8.76 10.53
C LYS A 175 -3.10 -7.88 9.49
N LEU A 176 -3.72 -7.76 8.32
CA LEU A 176 -3.29 -6.86 7.26
C LEU A 176 -4.25 -5.69 7.21
N ASN A 177 -3.75 -4.50 7.50
CA ASN A 177 -4.52 -3.28 7.45
C ASN A 177 -4.37 -2.69 6.06
N ALA A 178 -5.42 -2.89 5.29
CA ALA A 178 -5.46 -2.57 3.89
C ALA A 178 -6.22 -1.27 3.61
N ASN A 179 -6.55 -0.46 4.61
CA ASN A 179 -7.26 0.79 4.39
C ASN A 179 -6.43 1.92 4.96
N ARG A 180 -6.21 2.95 4.15
CA ARG A 180 -5.56 4.18 4.56
C ARG A 180 -6.47 5.34 4.20
N ASP A 181 -6.76 6.17 5.19
CA ASP A 181 -7.53 7.39 5.04
C ASP A 181 -6.65 8.53 4.49
N GLU A 182 -7.24 9.53 3.82
CA GLU A 182 -6.54 10.74 3.37
C GLU A 182 -5.79 11.44 4.51
N GLN A 183 -6.35 11.42 5.71
CA GLN A 183 -5.76 11.99 6.93
C GLN A 183 -4.64 11.12 7.54
N SER A 184 -4.44 9.90 7.05
CA SER A 184 -3.48 8.97 7.64
C SER A 184 -2.04 9.42 7.44
N VAL A 185 -1.35 9.69 8.54
CA VAL A 185 0.07 10.07 8.54
C VAL A 185 0.96 8.89 8.17
N ILE A 186 1.87 9.08 7.21
CA ILE A 186 2.97 8.14 6.97
C ILE A 186 4.10 8.48 7.93
N GLN A 187 4.34 7.62 8.91
CA GLN A 187 5.44 7.75 9.85
C GLN A 187 6.64 6.91 9.41
N THR A 188 7.84 7.50 9.46
CA THR A 188 9.11 6.81 9.22
C THR A 188 10.15 7.28 10.24
N SER A 189 11.25 6.54 10.39
CA SER A 189 12.40 7.01 11.18
C SER A 189 13.04 8.30 10.62
N LYS A 190 12.67 8.69 9.40
CA LYS A 190 13.16 9.88 8.72
C LYS A 190 12.14 11.02 8.72
N GLY A 191 11.08 10.96 9.52
CA GLY A 191 10.04 11.98 9.60
C GLY A 191 8.67 11.50 9.12
N SER A 192 7.74 12.44 9.04
CA SER A 192 6.32 12.17 8.79
C SER A 192 5.80 12.89 7.54
N LEU A 193 4.88 12.27 6.82
CA LEU A 193 4.17 12.86 5.68
C LEU A 193 2.67 12.80 5.92
N PHE A 194 1.99 13.94 5.82
CA PHE A 194 0.57 14.08 6.16
C PHE A 194 -0.09 15.18 5.33
N THR A 195 -1.42 15.18 5.29
CA THR A 195 -2.20 16.22 4.64
C THR A 195 -2.79 17.20 5.64
N LYS A 196 -3.01 18.44 5.21
CA LYS A 196 -3.92 19.39 5.87
C LYS A 196 -5.08 19.68 4.92
N GLY A 197 -6.26 19.91 5.48
CA GLY A 197 -7.51 20.00 4.72
C GLY A 197 -8.68 20.28 5.64
N TYR A 198 -9.90 20.15 5.12
CA TYR A 198 -11.13 20.37 5.87
C TYR A 198 -12.14 19.27 5.61
N THR A 199 -13.07 19.05 6.56
CA THR A 199 -14.15 18.09 6.41
C THR A 199 -15.43 18.81 6.02
N LYS A 200 -16.09 18.35 4.96
CA LYS A 200 -17.41 18.84 4.51
C LYS A 200 -18.32 17.64 4.24
N ARG A 201 -19.49 17.59 4.88
CA ARG A 201 -20.49 16.51 4.73
C ARG A 201 -19.88 15.10 4.91
N ASN A 202 -19.04 14.91 5.92
CA ASN A 202 -18.29 13.67 6.22
C ASN A 202 -17.20 13.27 5.22
N PHE A 203 -16.88 14.12 4.24
CA PHE A 203 -15.74 13.93 3.34
C PHE A 203 -14.59 14.85 3.73
N TYR A 204 -13.41 14.29 3.97
CA TYR A 204 -12.19 15.07 4.14
C TYR A 204 -11.63 15.45 2.77
N LEU A 205 -11.34 16.74 2.59
CA LEU A 205 -10.78 17.30 1.37
C LEU A 205 -9.36 17.79 1.68
N SER A 206 -8.37 17.03 1.22
CA SER A 206 -6.96 17.32 1.46
C SER A 206 -6.47 18.47 0.55
N GLN A 207 -6.01 19.56 1.17
CA GLN A 207 -5.64 20.82 0.50
C GLN A 207 -4.11 21.01 0.36
N SER A 208 -3.33 20.45 1.27
CA SER A 208 -1.87 20.49 1.17
C SER A 208 -1.23 19.20 1.66
N LEU A 209 -0.06 18.90 1.09
CA LEU A 209 0.82 17.81 1.50
C LEU A 209 2.01 18.40 2.25
N ASN A 210 2.26 17.91 3.47
CA ASN A 210 3.25 18.45 4.38
C ASN A 210 4.20 17.34 4.84
N TYR A 211 5.49 17.64 4.90
CA TYR A 211 6.50 16.75 5.45
C TYR A 211 7.16 17.40 6.67
N THR A 212 7.18 16.69 7.79
CA THR A 212 7.92 17.09 8.99
C THR A 212 9.17 16.24 9.14
N ALA A 213 10.33 16.88 9.15
CA ALA A 213 11.62 16.25 9.37
C ALA A 213 11.79 15.82 10.85
N PRO A 214 12.73 14.92 11.17
CA PRO A 214 12.93 14.45 12.56
C PRO A 214 13.27 15.55 13.57
N ASN A 215 13.82 16.68 13.10
CA ASN A 215 14.13 17.86 13.93
C ASN A 215 12.90 18.79 14.13
N GLY A 216 11.71 18.39 13.68
CA GLY A 216 10.47 19.17 13.81
C GLY A 216 10.22 20.19 12.69
N THR A 217 11.19 20.47 11.82
CA THR A 217 10.99 21.39 10.69
C THR A 217 9.95 20.84 9.73
N THR A 218 8.94 21.64 9.40
CA THR A 218 7.88 21.27 8.46
C THR A 218 8.03 22.00 7.14
N THR A 219 7.94 21.25 6.04
CA THR A 219 7.97 21.77 4.67
C THR A 219 6.64 21.47 3.98
N VAL A 220 6.04 22.49 3.37
CA VAL A 220 4.90 22.31 2.47
C VAL A 220 5.43 21.75 1.15
N ILE A 221 5.03 20.52 0.82
CA ILE A 221 5.48 19.80 -0.37
C ILE A 221 4.64 20.18 -1.58
N TYR A 222 3.35 20.36 -1.37
CA TYR A 222 2.41 20.81 -2.37
C TYR A 222 1.22 21.46 -1.68
N ASP A 223 0.75 22.56 -2.25
CA ASP A 223 -0.42 23.30 -1.79
C ASP A 223 -1.33 23.57 -2.99
N ILE A 224 -2.60 23.18 -2.87
CA ILE A 224 -3.60 23.31 -3.93
C ILE A 224 -3.94 24.79 -4.14
N ALA A 225 -4.05 25.58 -3.07
CA ALA A 225 -4.41 26.99 -3.18
C ALA A 225 -3.35 27.80 -3.95
N SER A 226 -2.09 27.41 -3.81
CA SER A 226 -0.96 28.02 -4.52
C SER A 226 -0.74 27.51 -5.95
N ASP A 227 -1.46 26.47 -6.41
CA ASP A 227 -1.34 25.94 -7.78
C ASP A 227 -2.44 26.53 -8.69
N PRO A 228 -2.13 27.49 -9.58
CA PRO A 228 -3.13 28.12 -10.45
C PRO A 228 -3.79 27.12 -11.42
N ASN A 229 -3.13 25.99 -11.67
CA ASN A 229 -3.64 24.93 -12.53
C ASN A 229 -4.48 23.92 -11.76
N ALA A 230 -4.60 24.00 -10.43
CA ALA A 230 -5.49 23.10 -9.70
C ALA A 230 -6.96 23.39 -10.04
N PRO A 231 -7.78 22.37 -10.34
CA PRO A 231 -9.23 22.53 -10.44
C PRO A 231 -9.82 22.86 -9.06
N SER A 232 -10.98 23.52 -9.04
CA SER A 232 -11.66 23.95 -7.81
C SER A 232 -12.07 22.80 -6.86
N TYR A 233 -12.15 21.58 -7.39
CA TYR A 233 -12.48 20.35 -6.65
C TYR A 233 -11.24 19.47 -6.38
N ALA A 234 -10.03 20.00 -6.55
CA ALA A 234 -8.81 19.23 -6.34
C ALA A 234 -8.71 18.73 -4.89
N SER A 235 -8.26 17.48 -4.75
CA SER A 235 -7.91 16.84 -3.49
C SER A 235 -6.69 15.92 -3.72
N LEU A 236 -5.91 15.65 -2.67
CA LEU A 236 -4.73 14.80 -2.69
C LEU A 236 -5.07 13.35 -2.33
N ASN A 237 -5.40 12.56 -3.35
CA ASN A 237 -5.92 11.20 -3.12
C ASN A 237 -4.84 10.10 -3.13
N TYR A 238 -3.57 10.45 -3.38
CA TYR A 238 -2.45 9.50 -3.28
C TYR A 238 -1.16 10.21 -2.93
N TYR A 239 -0.45 9.68 -1.93
CA TYR A 239 0.91 10.09 -1.60
C TYR A 239 1.68 8.99 -0.86
N THR A 240 2.99 8.94 -1.09
CA THR A 240 3.92 8.01 -0.44
C THR A 240 5.26 8.67 -0.14
N LEU A 241 5.93 8.20 0.92
CA LEU A 241 7.25 8.64 1.37
C LEU A 241 8.20 7.43 1.38
N GLN A 242 9.24 7.46 0.53
CA GLN A 242 10.25 6.41 0.49
C GLN A 242 11.65 6.98 0.27
N GLY A 243 12.54 6.75 1.24
CA GLY A 243 13.90 7.28 1.20
C GLY A 243 13.90 8.81 1.33
N ASN A 244 14.51 9.49 0.36
CA ASN A 244 14.60 10.96 0.34
C ASN A 244 13.51 11.62 -0.53
N TYR A 245 12.57 10.83 -1.04
CA TYR A 245 11.61 11.25 -2.04
C TYR A 245 10.19 11.04 -1.57
N ILE A 246 9.34 11.95 -2.02
CA ILE A 246 7.90 11.90 -1.90
C ILE A 246 7.35 11.76 -3.31
N VAL A 247 6.34 10.92 -3.47
CA VAL A 247 5.56 10.85 -4.70
C VAL A 247 4.10 11.07 -4.35
N TYR A 248 3.44 11.95 -5.10
CA TYR A 248 2.04 12.26 -4.91
C TYR A 248 1.32 12.41 -6.25
N LYS A 249 0.01 12.18 -6.23
CA LYS A 249 -0.88 12.40 -7.37
C LYS A 249 -1.57 13.75 -7.20
N LYS A 250 -1.65 14.54 -8.27
CA LYS A 250 -2.46 15.76 -8.33
C LYS A 250 -3.27 15.83 -9.60
N SER A 251 -4.40 16.53 -9.54
CA SER A 251 -5.20 16.91 -10.70
C SER A 251 -4.86 18.34 -11.12
N VAL A 252 -4.77 18.58 -12.42
CA VAL A 252 -4.59 19.91 -13.00
C VAL A 252 -5.64 20.14 -14.09
N LYS A 253 -5.98 21.40 -14.38
CA LYS A 253 -6.87 21.80 -15.48
C LYS A 253 -6.30 21.32 -16.81
N ASP A 254 -7.19 20.84 -17.68
CA ASP A 254 -6.86 20.47 -19.06
C ASP A 254 -7.88 21.14 -20.00
N ASN A 255 -7.40 22.04 -20.87
CA ASN A 255 -8.24 22.81 -21.78
C ASN A 255 -8.99 21.93 -22.79
N LYS A 256 -8.60 20.66 -22.97
CA LYS A 256 -9.26 19.74 -23.92
C LYS A 256 -10.37 18.89 -23.29
N THR A 257 -10.30 18.61 -22.00
CA THR A 257 -11.09 17.53 -21.36
C THR A 257 -11.54 17.82 -19.93
N GLY A 258 -11.22 19.01 -19.40
CA GLY A 258 -11.54 19.43 -18.04
C GLY A 258 -10.38 19.22 -17.08
N THR A 259 -9.82 18.00 -16.96
CA THR A 259 -8.68 17.73 -16.06
C THR A 259 -7.69 16.68 -16.54
N LYS A 260 -6.46 16.78 -16.02
CA LYS A 260 -5.35 15.85 -16.20
C LYS A 260 -4.84 15.38 -14.86
N ASN A 261 -4.64 14.08 -14.72
CA ASN A 261 -3.96 13.48 -13.57
C ASN A 261 -2.45 13.48 -13.79
N GLN A 262 -1.70 13.92 -12.79
CA GLN A 262 -0.24 13.94 -12.77
C GLN A 262 0.29 13.16 -11.57
N LEU A 263 1.33 12.36 -11.80
CA LEU A 263 2.15 11.77 -10.76
C LEU A 263 3.44 12.60 -10.64
N VAL A 264 3.69 13.14 -9.46
CA VAL A 264 4.79 14.06 -9.19
C VAL A 264 5.79 13.40 -8.25
N LEU A 265 7.07 13.43 -8.61
CA LEU A 265 8.20 13.07 -7.76
C LEU A 265 8.85 14.35 -7.24
N VAL A 266 9.12 14.42 -5.93
CA VAL A 266 9.77 15.57 -5.30
C VAL A 266 10.69 15.11 -4.18
N LYS A 267 11.74 15.87 -3.87
CA LYS A 267 12.55 15.60 -2.69
C LYS A 267 11.79 16.00 -1.43
N LYS A 268 12.06 15.34 -0.31
CA LYS A 268 11.38 15.61 0.97
C LYS A 268 11.57 17.05 1.50
N ASN A 269 12.56 17.79 1.00
CA ASN A 269 12.76 19.22 1.29
C ASN A 269 11.99 20.15 0.33
N GLY A 270 11.05 19.62 -0.46
CA GLY A 270 10.23 20.40 -1.40
C GLY A 270 10.90 20.79 -2.72
N THR A 271 12.20 20.50 -2.88
CA THR A 271 12.94 20.88 -4.10
C THR A 271 12.86 19.83 -5.20
N ASP A 272 13.16 20.24 -6.44
CA ASP A 272 13.37 19.34 -7.58
C ASP A 272 12.12 18.49 -7.92
N ALA A 273 10.95 19.14 -7.84
CA ALA A 273 9.67 18.56 -8.22
C ALA A 273 9.59 18.30 -9.73
N ARG A 274 9.06 17.13 -10.12
CA ARG A 274 8.98 16.68 -11.51
C ARG A 274 7.73 15.86 -11.75
N VAL A 275 7.03 16.12 -12.85
CA VAL A 275 5.95 15.25 -13.33
C VAL A 275 6.57 14.02 -14.00
N ILE A 276 6.38 12.83 -13.41
CA ILE A 276 6.93 11.57 -13.94
C ILE A 276 5.89 10.78 -14.76
N TYR A 277 4.62 11.13 -14.63
CA TYR A 277 3.53 10.61 -15.43
C TYR A 277 2.42 11.64 -15.54
N SER A 278 1.77 11.70 -16.70
CA SER A 278 0.66 12.61 -16.92
C SER A 278 -0.30 12.02 -17.94
N ARG A 279 -1.59 11.99 -17.60
CA ARG A 279 -2.65 11.51 -18.50
C ARG A 279 -3.92 12.30 -18.25
N THR A 280 -4.60 12.64 -19.33
CA THR A 280 -5.94 13.21 -19.29
C THR A 280 -6.86 12.31 -18.49
N ALA A 281 -7.62 12.89 -17.55
CA ALA A 281 -8.65 12.15 -16.84
C ALA A 281 -9.70 11.72 -17.87
N VAL A 282 -9.94 10.41 -17.97
CA VAL A 282 -11.09 9.93 -18.74
C VAL A 282 -12.27 10.12 -17.79
N SER A 283 -13.26 10.91 -18.19
CA SER A 283 -14.46 11.13 -17.37
C SER A 283 -15.12 9.77 -17.08
N GLY A 284 -15.44 9.55 -15.82
CA GLY A 284 -16.00 8.30 -15.32
C GLY A 284 -15.07 7.66 -14.29
N TRP A 285 -15.56 7.62 -13.05
CA TRP A 285 -14.99 7.02 -11.82
C TRP A 285 -14.18 7.97 -10.93
#